data_AF-A0A1F5B8G0-F1
#
_entry.id   AF-A0A1F5B8G0-F1
#
_cell.length_a   1.000
_cell.length_b   1.000
_cell.length_c   1.000
_cell.angle_alpha   90.00
_cell.angle_beta   90.00
_cell.angle_gamma   90.00
#
_symmetry.space_group_name_H-M   'P 1'
#
loop_
_entity.id
_entity.type
_entity.pdbx_description
1 polymer ?
#
loop_
_entity_poly.entity_id
_entity_poly.type
_entity_poly.pdbx_seq_one_letter_code
_entity_poly.pdbx_strand_id
1 'polypeptide(L)'
;MSVLSRRGATKTVKLSKAAAMKKCKYEHYIDGYLLDKLKPEDQAEFEEHYFICPHCFAKLDQQSEIVQILRKEGVLETPGEGCEHAPRPAPWWRRLLARLGLRR
;
A
#
# COMPACT_ATOMS: atom_id res chain seq x y z
N MET A 1 2.06 -41.44 -32.37
CA MET A 1 2.81 -40.23 -31.96
C MET A 1 2.23 -39.02 -32.68
N SER A 2 1.50 -38.13 -32.00
CA SER A 2 1.14 -36.82 -32.56
C SER A 2 0.95 -35.82 -31.43
N VAL A 3 1.88 -34.88 -31.37
CA VAL A 3 1.98 -33.77 -30.44
C VAL A 3 1.15 -32.62 -31.02
N LEU A 4 0.14 -32.14 -30.30
CA LEU A 4 -0.53 -30.88 -30.63
C LEU A 4 -0.39 -29.92 -29.45
N SER A 5 0.71 -29.17 -29.55
CA SER A 5 1.11 -28.04 -28.72
C SER A 5 0.02 -26.96 -28.71
N ARG A 6 -0.60 -26.73 -27.54
CA ARG A 6 -1.48 -25.57 -27.33
C ARG A 6 -0.62 -24.36 -26.99
N ARG A 7 -0.44 -23.46 -27.97
CA ARG A 7 0.19 -22.15 -27.75
C ARG A 7 -0.83 -21.24 -27.06
N GLY A 8 -0.65 -21.01 -25.77
CA GLY A 8 -1.39 -19.99 -25.03
C GLY A 8 -0.91 -18.60 -25.47
N ALA A 9 -1.83 -17.77 -25.95
CA ALA A 9 -1.58 -16.37 -26.26
C ALA A 9 -1.31 -15.59 -24.97
N THR A 10 -0.09 -15.11 -24.80
CA THR A 10 0.28 -14.20 -23.71
C THR A 10 -0.34 -12.83 -23.99
N LYS A 11 -1.36 -12.44 -23.21
CA LYS A 11 -1.87 -11.08 -23.23
C LYS A 11 -0.78 -10.16 -22.67
N THR A 12 -0.18 -9.36 -23.54
CA THR A 12 0.74 -8.29 -23.16
C THR A 12 -0.04 -7.20 -22.44
N VAL A 13 0.07 -7.15 -21.12
CA VAL A 13 -0.36 -5.98 -20.35
C VAL A 13 0.61 -4.86 -20.70
N LYS A 14 0.16 -3.91 -21.52
CA LYS A 14 0.83 -2.62 -21.71
C LYS A 14 0.87 -1.91 -20.37
N LEU A 15 1.97 -2.07 -19.63
CA LEU A 15 2.23 -1.25 -18.45
C LEU A 15 2.66 0.13 -18.96
N SER A 16 1.69 1.03 -18.99
CA SER A 16 1.83 2.41 -19.44
C SER A 16 2.91 3.13 -18.62
N LYS A 17 4.00 3.46 -19.32
CA LYS A 17 4.70 4.75 -19.28
C LYS A 17 4.73 5.42 -17.90
N ALA A 18 5.79 5.14 -17.15
CA ALA A 18 6.56 6.12 -16.40
C ALA A 18 5.83 7.44 -16.12
N ALA A 19 4.95 7.46 -15.10
CA ALA A 19 4.52 8.70 -14.50
C ALA A 19 5.75 9.30 -13.82
N ALA A 20 6.16 10.46 -14.33
CA ALA A 20 7.36 11.21 -13.96
C ALA A 20 7.70 11.16 -12.47
N MET A 21 8.99 10.95 -12.21
CA MET A 21 9.68 11.00 -10.91
C MET A 21 9.65 12.42 -10.31
N LYS A 22 8.46 12.96 -10.08
CA LYS A 22 8.28 14.10 -9.21
C LYS A 22 8.09 13.53 -7.82
N LYS A 23 8.98 13.87 -6.89
CA LYS A 23 8.80 13.56 -5.46
C LYS A 23 7.38 13.94 -5.08
N CYS A 24 6.58 12.95 -4.70
CA CYS A 24 5.22 13.23 -4.30
C CYS A 24 5.25 14.00 -2.99
N LYS A 25 4.41 15.03 -2.83
CA LYS A 25 4.39 15.83 -1.60
C LYS A 25 4.13 14.98 -0.36
N TYR A 26 3.41 13.85 -0.50
CA TYR A 26 3.04 12.94 0.59
C TYR A 26 4.06 11.82 0.84
N GLU A 27 5.18 11.79 0.13
CA GLU A 27 6.17 10.73 0.28
C GLU A 27 6.75 10.65 1.71
N HIS A 28 6.84 11.79 2.40
CA HIS A 28 7.31 11.87 3.79
C HIS A 28 6.37 11.22 4.81
N TYR A 29 5.11 10.95 4.45
CA TYR A 29 4.15 10.26 5.32
C TYR A 29 4.29 8.74 5.28
N ILE A 30 5.04 8.17 4.33
CA ILE A 30 5.08 6.71 4.15
C ILE A 30 5.71 6.00 5.35
N ASP A 31 6.89 6.45 5.81
CA ASP A 31 7.58 5.81 6.94
C ASP A 31 6.74 5.89 8.23
N GLY A 32 6.17 7.06 8.51
CA GLY A 32 5.31 7.24 9.67
C GLY A 32 4.00 6.44 9.57
N TYR A 33 3.48 6.21 8.35
CA TYR A 33 2.31 5.38 8.12
C TYR A 33 2.62 3.90 8.36
N LEU A 34 3.77 3.41 7.88
CA LEU A 34 4.21 2.02 8.06
C LEU A 34 4.59 1.68 9.51
N LEU A 35 5.03 2.69 10.27
CA LEU A 35 5.42 2.55 11.67
C LEU A 35 4.31 2.91 12.66
N ASP A 36 3.09 3.20 12.18
CA ASP A 36 1.95 3.60 13.00
C ASP A 36 2.25 4.86 13.87
N LYS A 37 3.03 5.81 13.34
CA LYS A 37 3.46 7.07 13.98
C LYS A 37 2.80 8.33 13.42
N LEU A 38 1.96 8.18 12.40
CA LEU A 38 1.23 9.31 11.82
C LEU A 38 0.05 9.72 12.73
N LYS A 39 -0.20 11.02 12.83
CA LYS A 39 -1.40 11.52 13.49
C LYS A 39 -2.65 11.07 12.72
N PRO A 40 -3.81 10.89 13.39
CA PRO A 40 -5.03 10.45 12.73
C PRO A 40 -5.44 11.33 11.52
N GLU A 41 -5.21 12.64 11.60
CA GLU A 41 -5.55 13.60 10.55
C GLU A 41 -4.64 13.43 9.32
N ASP A 42 -3.33 13.39 9.54
CA ASP A 42 -2.33 13.16 8.49
C ASP A 42 -2.50 11.78 7.85
N GLN A 43 -2.87 10.78 8.65
CA GLN A 43 -3.15 9.42 8.18
C GLN A 43 -4.35 9.39 7.24
N ALA A 44 -5.46 10.03 7.60
CA ALA A 44 -6.64 10.09 6.74
C ALA A 44 -6.34 10.80 5.41
N GLU A 45 -5.62 11.93 5.46
CA GLU A 45 -5.21 12.66 4.25
C GLU A 45 -4.28 11.81 3.36
N PHE A 46 -3.31 11.13 3.96
CA PHE A 46 -2.42 10.22 3.25
C PHE A 46 -3.20 9.06 2.62
N GLU A 47 -4.22 8.54 3.31
CA GLU A 47 -5.05 7.44 2.83
C GLU A 47 -5.90 7.81 1.60
N GLU A 48 -6.41 9.04 1.56
CA GLU A 48 -7.07 9.55 0.37
C GLU A 48 -6.11 9.66 -0.81
N HIS A 49 -4.86 10.06 -0.54
CA HIS A 49 -3.86 10.23 -1.57
C HIS A 49 -3.25 8.91 -2.09
N TYR A 50 -2.84 7.98 -1.22
CA TYR A 50 -2.16 6.76 -1.67
C TYR A 50 -3.05 5.92 -2.60
N PHE A 51 -4.37 5.98 -2.41
CA PHE A 51 -5.33 5.26 -3.23
C PHE A 51 -5.35 5.74 -4.69
N ILE A 52 -5.09 7.04 -4.93
CA ILE A 52 -5.13 7.66 -6.27
C ILE A 52 -3.73 7.87 -6.88
N CYS A 53 -2.67 7.70 -6.09
CA CYS A 53 -1.31 7.99 -6.51
C CYS A 53 -0.49 6.72 -6.71
N PRO A 54 -0.26 6.27 -7.96
CA PRO A 54 0.49 5.04 -8.23
C PRO A 54 1.93 5.10 -7.71
N HIS A 55 2.52 6.29 -7.61
CA HIS A 55 3.85 6.47 -7.05
C HIS A 55 3.89 6.20 -5.53
N CYS A 56 2.95 6.77 -4.78
CA CYS A 56 2.87 6.51 -3.33
C CYS A 56 2.49 5.06 -3.05
N PHE A 57 1.61 4.46 -3.85
CA PHE A 57 1.31 3.04 -3.76
C PHE A 57 2.57 2.18 -3.96
N ALA A 58 3.32 2.39 -5.05
CA ALA A 58 4.53 1.63 -5.34
C ALA A 58 5.59 1.78 -4.24
N LYS A 59 5.83 2.99 -3.74
CA LYS A 59 6.81 3.20 -2.65
C LYS A 59 6.40 2.54 -1.35
N LEU A 60 5.11 2.66 -0.97
CA LEU A 60 4.59 2.03 0.23
C LEU A 60 4.71 0.50 0.14
N ASP A 61 4.37 -0.08 -1.00
CA ASP A 61 4.51 -1.52 -1.26
C ASP A 61 5.97 -1.97 -1.08
N GLN A 62 6.91 -1.27 -1.72
CA GLN A 62 8.35 -1.54 -1.60
C GLN A 62 8.88 -1.46 -0.16
N GLN A 63 8.47 -0.44 0.61
CA GLN A 63 8.94 -0.27 1.98
C GLN A 63 8.23 -1.19 2.98
N SER A 64 7.00 -1.62 2.68
CA SER A 64 6.23 -2.52 3.54
C SER A 64 6.90 -3.89 3.71
N GLU A 65 7.55 -4.39 2.66
CA GLU A 65 8.31 -5.65 2.71
C GLU A 65 9.47 -5.57 3.71
N ILE A 66 10.21 -4.46 3.69
CA ILE A 66 11.31 -4.21 4.64
C ILE A 66 10.77 -4.14 6.08
N VAL A 67 9.69 -3.40 6.29
CA VAL A 67 9.07 -3.25 7.62
C VAL A 67 8.56 -4.59 8.15
N GLN A 68 7.99 -5.45 7.32
CA GLN A 68 7.56 -6.79 7.71
C GLN A 68 8.74 -7.66 8.17
N ILE A 69 9.87 -7.61 7.45
CA ILE A 69 11.08 -8.33 7.84
C ILE A 69 11.58 -7.81 9.19
N LEU A 70 11.69 -6.48 9.36
CA LEU A 70 12.18 -5.89 10.61
C LEU A 70 11.27 -6.17 11.81
N ARG A 71 9.94 -6.20 11.61
CA ARG A 71 8.98 -6.62 12.64
C ARG A 71 9.16 -8.10 13.00
N LYS A 72 9.43 -8.97 12.01
CA LYS A 72 9.66 -10.40 12.22
C LYS A 72 10.95 -10.67 13.00
N GLU A 73 12.01 -9.92 12.70
CA GLU A 73 13.30 -10.01 13.41
C GLU A 73 13.28 -9.30 14.78
N GLY A 74 12.15 -8.71 15.19
CA GLY A 74 12.02 -8.02 16.48
C GLY A 74 12.80 -6.70 16.57
N VAL A 75 13.27 -6.17 15.44
CA VAL A 75 13.98 -4.87 15.37
C VAL A 75 13.01 -3.70 15.52
N LEU A 76 11.79 -3.87 15.00
CA LEU A 76 10.70 -2.92 15.21
C LEU A 76 9.76 -3.50 16.26
N GLU A 77 9.59 -2.77 17.37
CA GLU A 77 8.59 -3.10 18.37
C GLU A 77 7.20 -3.05 17.72
N THR A 78 6.41 -4.10 17.92
CA THR A 78 4.98 -4.05 17.61
C THR A 78 4.36 -2.94 18.46
N PRO A 79 3.53 -2.04 17.92
CA PRO A 79 2.83 -1.04 18.72
C PRO A 79 1.84 -1.74 19.66
N GLY A 80 2.36 -2.20 20.79
CA GLY A 80 1.64 -2.73 21.93
C GLY A 80 1.95 -1.81 23.10
N GLU A 81 0.90 -1.18 23.62
CA GLU A 81 0.88 -0.35 24.83
C GLU A 81 1.59 1.01 24.74
N GLY A 82 0.80 2.11 24.70
CA GLY A 82 1.35 3.42 25.07
C GLY A 82 0.62 4.68 24.62
N CYS A 83 -0.20 4.64 23.56
CA CYS A 83 -0.96 5.82 23.13
C CYS A 83 -2.41 5.44 22.87
N GLU A 84 -3.32 5.93 23.72
CA GLU A 84 -4.76 5.97 23.45
C GLU A 84 -5.03 6.93 22.28
N HIS A 85 -4.69 6.51 21.07
CA HIS A 85 -5.23 7.11 19.86
C HIS A 85 -6.68 6.65 19.76
N ALA A 86 -7.60 7.60 19.65
CA ALA A 86 -9.02 7.33 19.42
C ALA A 86 -9.19 6.29 18.28
N PRO A 87 -10.19 5.40 18.35
CA PRO A 87 -10.39 4.35 17.37
C PRO A 87 -10.39 4.94 15.95
N ARG A 88 -9.45 4.46 15.13
CA ARG A 88 -9.19 4.95 13.77
C ARG A 88 -10.51 4.97 12.99
N PRO A 89 -10.94 6.14 12.46
CA PRO A 89 -12.14 6.20 11.65
C PRO A 89 -11.97 5.27 10.45
N ALA A 90 -13.03 4.51 10.14
CA ALA A 90 -13.00 3.57 9.04
C ALA A 90 -12.71 4.35 7.74
N PRO A 91 -11.65 3.99 7.01
CA PRO A 91 -11.31 4.69 5.77
C PRO A 91 -12.46 4.62 4.78
N TRP A 92 -12.71 5.69 4.04
CA TRP A 92 -13.77 5.72 3.02
C TRP A 92 -13.57 4.63 1.95
N TRP A 93 -12.31 4.27 1.66
CA TRP A 93 -11.98 3.23 0.69
C TRP A 93 -12.41 1.83 1.15
N ARG A 94 -12.66 1.58 2.45
CA ARG A 94 -13.30 0.32 2.88
C ARG A 94 -14.67 0.15 2.23
N ARG A 95 -15.43 1.24 2.05
CA ARG A 95 -16.70 1.23 1.32
C ARG A 95 -16.48 1.03 -0.17
N LEU A 96 -15.42 1.62 -0.73
CA LEU A 96 -15.06 1.44 -2.13
C LEU A 96 -14.65 0.00 -2.45
N LEU A 97 -13.75 -0.61 -1.67
CA LEU A 97 -13.34 -2.01 -1.84
C LEU A 97 -14.50 -2.98 -1.60
N ALA A 98 -15.37 -2.70 -0.63
CA ALA A 98 -16.60 -3.47 -0.42
C ALA A 98 -17.51 -3.45 -1.66
N ARG A 99 -17.59 -2.30 -2.35
CA ARG A 99 -18.35 -2.16 -3.61
C ARG A 99 -17.65 -2.86 -4.79
N LEU A 100 -16.33 -2.93 -4.79
CA LEU A 100 -15.53 -3.62 -5.81
C LEU A 100 -15.42 -5.14 -5.57
N GLY A 101 -16.02 -5.68 -4.49
CA GLY A 101 -15.97 -7.11 -4.17
C GLY A 101 -14.59 -7.63 -3.78
N LEU A 102 -13.60 -6.74 -3.58
CA LEU A 102 -12.23 -7.04 -3.15
C LEU A 102 -12.16 -7.21 -1.62
N ARG A 103 -13.13 -7.92 -1.03
CA ARG A 103 -13.01 -8.42 0.34
C ARG A 103 -12.06 -9.61 0.29
N ARG A 104 -10.87 -9.46 0.86
CA ARG A 104 -10.07 -10.60 1.28
C ARG A 104 -10.25 -10.83 2.77
#